data_AF-A0A1I8MUB6-F1
#
_entry.id   AF-A0A1I8MUB6-F1
#
_cell.length_a   1.000
_cell.length_b   1.000
_cell.length_c   1.000
_cell.angle_alpha   90.00
_cell.angle_beta   90.00
_cell.angle_gamma   90.00
#
_symmetry.space_group_name_H-M   'P 1'
#
loop_
_entity.id
_entity.type
_entity.pdbx_description
1 polymer ?
#
loop_
_entity_poly.entity_id
_entity_poly.type
_entity_poly.pdbx_seq_one_letter_code
_entity_poly.pdbx_strand_id
1 'polypeptide(L)'
;MEGRNLKHLNTCNRLSNYSAKETPCCSCIELKEMMAGMMTEQKKLQEQLSKLQTTTEQQNKIIVEMLAEHKLQLQTLNKSQKNVTSLSSKFPLKSEEDLQKVESEICDSNEEKYISAVKYLIDGSAIKNLERIFSREICVMYNTDGICGKKCLKNFKRIYKIVIAAISDYSPNSEKEFRAALQVVKKRHFRVVCSQNKNKN
;
A
#
# COMPACT_ATOMS: atom_id res chain seq x y z
N MET A 1 27.07 37.32 -44.46
CA MET A 1 28.16 36.87 -43.57
C MET A 1 27.80 35.44 -43.20
N GLU A 2 28.49 34.37 -43.54
CA GLU A 2 29.84 34.10 -44.06
C GLU A 2 29.65 32.99 -45.14
N GLY A 3 30.19 33.10 -46.34
CA GLY A 3 31.59 32.77 -46.60
C GLY A 3 31.77 31.30 -47.01
N ARG A 4 31.07 30.85 -48.07
CA ARG A 4 31.29 29.53 -48.69
C ARG A 4 32.73 29.44 -49.20
N ASN A 5 33.62 28.78 -48.47
CA ASN A 5 34.98 28.51 -48.90
C ASN A 5 35.05 27.13 -49.57
N LEU A 6 34.56 27.07 -50.82
CA LEU A 6 34.79 25.96 -51.74
C LEU A 6 36.21 26.14 -52.35
N LYS A 7 37.25 25.80 -51.59
CA LYS A 7 38.61 25.65 -52.10
C LYS A 7 39.25 24.46 -51.43
N HIS A 8 38.96 23.25 -51.92
CA HIS A 8 39.84 22.06 -51.88
C HIS A 8 39.12 20.91 -52.61
N LEU A 9 38.86 21.11 -53.91
CA LEU A 9 38.55 20.02 -54.83
C LEU A 9 39.36 20.28 -56.09
N ASN A 10 40.66 19.93 -56.06
CA ASN A 10 41.46 19.68 -57.26
C ASN A 10 42.90 19.32 -56.88
N THR A 11 43.15 18.04 -56.60
CA THR A 11 44.50 17.46 -56.73
C THR A 11 44.49 15.96 -57.08
N CYS A 12 43.36 15.37 -57.47
CA CYS A 12 43.32 13.97 -57.90
C CYS A 12 42.60 13.83 -59.26
N ASN A 13 43.17 14.47 -60.29
CA ASN A 13 42.87 14.14 -61.69
C ASN A 13 44.08 14.52 -62.55
N ARG A 14 45.11 13.67 -62.53
CA ARG A 14 46.06 13.52 -63.63
C ARG A 14 46.10 12.05 -64.02
N LEU A 15 45.23 11.69 -64.96
CA LEU A 15 45.40 10.47 -65.74
C LEU A 15 46.50 10.73 -66.77
N SER A 16 47.67 10.15 -66.54
CA SER A 16 48.61 9.85 -67.62
C SER A 16 49.51 8.68 -67.22
N ASN A 17 49.22 7.51 -67.80
CA ASN A 17 50.17 6.48 -68.21
C ASN A 17 51.42 6.29 -67.35
N TYR A 18 51.35 5.50 -66.27
CA TYR A 18 52.56 4.87 -65.69
C TYR A 18 52.26 3.46 -65.16
N SER A 19 53.08 2.51 -65.62
CA SER A 19 53.15 1.15 -65.12
C SER A 19 54.09 1.10 -63.90
N ALA A 20 53.71 0.28 -62.91
CA ALA A 20 54.47 -0.20 -61.76
C ALA A 20 54.68 0.73 -60.54
N LYS A 21 53.94 0.40 -59.47
CA LYS A 21 54.20 0.63 -58.03
C LYS A 21 54.29 2.10 -57.57
N GLU A 22 53.19 2.83 -57.67
CA GLU A 22 53.03 4.07 -56.91
C GLU A 22 52.83 3.74 -55.42
N THR A 23 53.83 4.05 -54.60
CA THR A 23 53.66 4.12 -53.15
C THR A 23 52.59 5.17 -52.86
N PRO A 24 51.53 4.84 -52.10
CA PRO A 24 50.46 5.80 -51.82
C PRO A 24 51.03 7.05 -51.12
N CYS A 25 50.59 8.24 -51.54
CA CYS A 25 51.07 9.48 -50.92
C CYS A 25 50.63 9.56 -49.45
N CYS A 26 51.45 10.18 -48.59
CA CYS A 26 51.28 10.21 -47.13
C CYS A 26 49.86 10.65 -46.71
N SER A 27 49.33 11.71 -47.33
CA SER A 27 47.99 12.23 -47.04
C SER A 27 46.86 11.26 -47.42
N CYS A 28 47.03 10.43 -48.45
CA CYS A 28 46.07 9.39 -48.82
C CYS A 28 46.10 8.19 -47.86
N ILE A 29 47.23 7.94 -47.19
CA ILE A 29 47.35 6.91 -46.13
C ILE A 29 46.63 7.39 -44.87
N GLU A 30 46.92 8.62 -44.42
CA GLU A 30 46.28 9.24 -43.25
C GLU A 30 44.75 9.33 -43.39
N LEU A 31 44.24 9.72 -44.57
CA LEU A 31 42.81 9.77 -44.82
C LEU A 31 42.16 8.37 -44.77
N LYS A 32 42.83 7.33 -45.28
CA LYS A 32 42.35 5.94 -45.20
C LYS A 32 42.31 5.43 -43.77
N GLU A 33 43.32 5.75 -42.97
CA GLU A 33 43.38 5.40 -41.55
C GLU A 33 42.28 6.11 -40.76
N MET A 34 42.04 7.41 -41.01
CA MET A 34 40.95 8.15 -40.40
C MET A 34 39.57 7.60 -40.79
N MET A 35 39.34 7.28 -42.07
CA MET A 35 38.09 6.64 -42.50
C MET A 35 37.91 5.25 -41.87
N ALA A 36 38.97 4.47 -41.74
CA ALA A 36 38.93 3.18 -41.06
C ALA A 36 38.59 3.35 -39.57
N GLY A 37 39.17 4.34 -38.88
CA GLY A 37 38.84 4.70 -37.50
C GLY A 37 37.38 5.16 -37.33
N MET A 38 36.91 6.00 -38.24
CA MET A 38 35.52 6.46 -38.23
C MET A 38 34.53 5.30 -38.43
N MET A 39 34.85 4.36 -39.33
CA MET A 39 34.03 3.17 -39.57
C MET A 39 34.00 2.22 -38.36
N THR A 40 35.10 2.11 -37.60
CA THR A 40 35.11 1.30 -36.38
C THR A 40 34.32 1.96 -35.25
N GLU A 41 34.42 3.28 -35.09
CA GLU A 41 33.60 4.03 -34.14
C GLU A 41 32.11 3.97 -34.48
N GLN A 42 31.74 4.11 -35.75
CA GLN A 42 30.35 3.99 -36.19
C GLN A 42 29.76 2.61 -35.85
N LYS A 43 30.53 1.54 -36.06
CA LYS A 43 30.11 0.17 -35.67
C LYS A 43 29.93 0.05 -34.15
N LYS A 44 30.85 0.60 -33.36
CA LYS A 44 30.79 0.58 -31.89
C LYS A 44 29.57 1.33 -31.37
N LEU A 45 29.25 2.49 -31.95
CA LEU A 45 28.05 3.27 -31.62
C LEU A 45 26.77 2.50 -31.96
N GLN A 46 26.71 1.86 -33.13
CA GLN A 46 25.57 1.02 -33.52
C GLN A 46 25.35 -0.14 -32.54
N GLU A 47 26.43 -0.77 -32.09
CA GLU A 47 26.36 -1.86 -31.11
C GLU A 47 25.86 -1.37 -29.74
N GLN A 48 26.32 -0.21 -29.28
CA GLN A 48 25.85 0.41 -28.04
C GLN A 48 24.36 0.78 -28.10
N LEU A 49 23.90 1.34 -29.23
CA LEU A 49 22.48 1.66 -29.44
C LEU A 49 21.61 0.40 -29.41
N SER A 50 22.05 -0.69 -30.05
CA SER A 50 21.34 -1.98 -30.01
C SER A 50 21.25 -2.55 -28.59
N LYS A 51 22.35 -2.49 -27.81
CA LYS A 51 22.37 -2.92 -26.40
C LYS A 51 21.45 -2.07 -25.52
N LEU A 52 21.44 -0.75 -25.71
CA LEU A 52 20.54 0.14 -25.00
C LEU A 52 19.08 -0.17 -25.34
N GLN A 53 18.75 -0.33 -26.62
CA GLN A 53 17.40 -0.65 -27.05
C GLN A 53 16.89 -1.96 -26.43
N THR A 54 17.68 -3.03 -26.49
CA THR A 54 17.29 -4.33 -25.91
C THR A 54 17.14 -4.25 -24.39
N THR A 55 18.00 -3.50 -23.70
CA THR A 55 17.87 -3.27 -22.25
C THR A 55 16.61 -2.49 -21.91
N THR A 56 16.28 -1.44 -22.67
CA THR A 56 15.05 -0.65 -22.49
C THR A 56 13.80 -1.50 -22.73
N GLU A 57 13.79 -2.33 -23.77
CA GLU A 57 12.67 -3.25 -24.05
C GLU A 57 12.46 -4.26 -22.91
N GLN A 58 13.55 -4.82 -22.37
CA GLN A 58 13.51 -5.73 -21.22
C GLN A 58 12.99 -5.04 -19.96
N GLN A 59 13.47 -3.83 -19.66
CA GLN A 59 12.99 -3.03 -18.53
C GLN A 59 11.50 -2.72 -18.65
N ASN A 60 11.04 -2.32 -19.84
CA ASN A 60 9.63 -2.04 -20.08
C ASN A 60 8.75 -3.28 -19.82
N LYS A 61 9.21 -4.48 -20.21
CA LYS A 61 8.50 -5.73 -19.92
C LYS A 61 8.35 -5.96 -18.41
N ILE A 62 9.44 -5.83 -17.65
CA ILE A 62 9.43 -6.00 -16.19
C ILE A 62 8.51 -4.98 -15.52
N ILE A 63 8.57 -3.71 -15.94
CA ILE A 63 7.73 -2.64 -15.39
C ILE A 63 6.24 -2.96 -15.63
N VAL A 64 5.88 -3.42 -16.82
CA VAL A 64 4.48 -3.78 -17.14
C VAL A 64 3.99 -4.94 -16.28
N GLU A 65 4.82 -5.98 -16.07
CA GLU A 65 4.51 -7.11 -15.20
C GLU A 65 4.30 -6.68 -13.75
N MET A 66 5.22 -5.86 -13.20
CA MET A 66 5.09 -5.29 -11.85
C MET A 66 3.85 -4.41 -11.70
N LEU A 67 3.53 -3.59 -12.70
CA LEU A 67 2.34 -2.73 -12.67
C LEU A 67 1.04 -3.56 -12.65
N ALA A 68 1.02 -4.69 -13.36
CA ALA A 68 -0.12 -5.60 -13.33
C ALA A 68 -0.29 -6.22 -11.92
N GLU A 69 0.80 -6.64 -11.28
CA GLU A 69 0.76 -7.17 -9.91
C GLU A 69 0.29 -6.10 -8.90
N HIS A 70 0.86 -4.90 -8.95
CA HIS A 70 0.46 -3.79 -8.09
C HIS A 70 -1.02 -3.43 -8.27
N LYS A 71 -1.54 -3.47 -9.51
CA LYS A 71 -2.97 -3.24 -9.77
C LYS A 71 -3.86 -4.25 -9.05
N LEU A 72 -3.49 -5.54 -9.07
CA LEU A 72 -4.25 -6.60 -8.40
C LEU A 72 -4.19 -6.46 -6.87
N GLN A 73 -3.01 -6.13 -6.32
CA GLN A 73 -2.83 -5.87 -4.90
C GLN A 73 -3.69 -4.67 -4.44
N LEU A 74 -3.64 -3.55 -5.17
CA LEU A 74 -4.45 -2.35 -4.86
C LEU A 74 -5.96 -2.62 -4.97
N GLN A 75 -6.40 -3.40 -5.94
CA GLN A 75 -7.81 -3.79 -6.04
C GLN A 75 -8.26 -4.63 -4.84
N THR A 76 -7.40 -5.51 -4.35
CA THR A 76 -7.67 -6.36 -3.18
C THR A 76 -7.75 -5.53 -1.91
N LEU A 77 -6.79 -4.63 -1.69
CA LEU A 77 -6.79 -3.69 -0.55
C LEU A 77 -8.02 -2.77 -0.57
N ASN A 78 -8.40 -2.25 -1.75
CA ASN A 78 -9.61 -1.43 -1.86
C ASN A 78 -10.89 -2.21 -1.52
N LYS A 79 -10.98 -3.49 -1.91
CA LYS A 79 -12.15 -4.33 -1.55
C LYS A 79 -12.21 -4.59 -0.06
N SER A 80 -11.10 -4.94 0.58
CA SER A 80 -11.05 -5.17 2.04
C SER A 80 -11.37 -3.88 2.80
N GLN A 81 -10.83 -2.74 2.37
CA GLN A 81 -11.09 -1.46 3.00
C GLN A 81 -12.56 -1.03 2.87
N LYS A 82 -13.18 -1.19 1.69
CA LYS A 82 -14.63 -0.92 1.51
C LYS A 82 -15.50 -1.76 2.45
N ASN A 83 -15.15 -3.04 2.65
CA ASN A 83 -15.86 -3.92 3.58
C ASN A 83 -15.69 -3.48 5.03
N VAL A 84 -14.48 -3.05 5.42
CA VAL A 84 -14.22 -2.50 6.76
C VAL A 84 -15.06 -1.25 6.97
N THR A 85 -15.03 -0.28 6.04
CA THR A 85 -15.78 0.98 6.17
C THR A 85 -17.29 0.77 6.27
N SER A 86 -17.87 -0.14 5.48
CA SER A 86 -19.33 -0.41 5.51
C SER A 86 -19.79 -1.13 6.77
N LEU A 87 -18.94 -1.95 7.39
CA LEU A 87 -19.25 -2.60 8.66
C LEU A 87 -18.96 -1.68 9.85
N SER A 88 -17.92 -0.85 9.77
CA SER A 88 -17.59 0.13 10.81
C SER A 88 -18.72 1.13 11.04
N SER A 89 -19.54 1.45 10.02
CA SER A 89 -20.70 2.33 10.20
C SER A 89 -21.83 1.74 11.04
N LYS A 90 -21.83 0.43 11.29
CA LYS A 90 -22.80 -0.22 12.20
C LYS A 90 -22.45 -0.02 13.68
N PHE A 91 -21.24 0.43 13.95
CA PHE A 91 -20.77 0.71 15.30
C PHE A 91 -20.80 2.23 15.57
N PRO A 92 -20.92 2.65 16.84
CA PRO A 92 -21.05 1.84 18.05
C PRO A 92 -22.47 1.28 18.23
N LEU A 93 -22.59 0.10 18.87
CA LEU A 93 -23.87 -0.52 19.23
C LEU A 93 -24.48 0.23 20.42
N LYS A 94 -25.69 0.77 20.24
CA LYS A 94 -26.31 1.71 21.17
C LYS A 94 -27.39 1.05 22.02
N SER A 95 -28.08 0.05 21.49
CA SER A 95 -29.17 -0.61 22.19
C SER A 95 -29.01 -2.14 22.24
N GLU A 96 -29.88 -2.78 23.00
CA GLU A 96 -29.92 -4.24 23.07
C GLU A 96 -30.45 -4.85 21.77
N GLU A 97 -31.34 -4.16 21.08
CA GLU A 97 -31.84 -4.54 19.75
C GLU A 97 -30.69 -4.51 18.73
N ASP A 98 -29.79 -3.52 18.80
CA ASP A 98 -28.58 -3.49 17.97
C ASP A 98 -27.68 -4.70 18.23
N LEU A 99 -27.49 -5.07 19.51
CA LEU A 99 -26.72 -6.25 19.90
C LEU A 99 -27.34 -7.53 19.34
N GLN A 100 -28.66 -7.71 19.47
CA GLN A 100 -29.36 -8.89 18.94
C GLN A 100 -29.32 -8.95 17.42
N LYS A 101 -29.49 -7.80 16.75
CA LYS A 101 -29.42 -7.70 15.29
C LYS A 101 -28.02 -8.07 14.78
N VAL A 102 -26.97 -7.53 15.38
CA VAL A 102 -25.60 -7.85 14.95
C VAL A 102 -25.23 -9.29 15.30
N GLU A 103 -25.66 -9.81 16.44
CA GLU A 103 -25.43 -11.21 16.83
C GLU A 103 -26.06 -12.19 15.83
N SER A 104 -27.27 -11.90 15.33
CA SER A 104 -27.95 -12.73 14.33
C SER A 104 -27.40 -12.56 12.91
N GLU A 105 -26.83 -11.40 12.59
CA GLU A 105 -26.21 -11.14 11.29
C GLU A 105 -24.83 -11.80 11.12
N ILE A 106 -24.08 -11.96 12.22
CA ILE A 106 -22.77 -12.62 12.17
C ILE A 106 -22.97 -14.11 11.87
N CYS A 107 -22.26 -14.57 10.84
CA CYS A 107 -22.21 -15.98 10.45
C CYS A 107 -20.78 -16.33 10.04
N ASP A 108 -20.52 -17.62 9.88
CA ASP A 108 -19.14 -18.11 9.70
C ASP A 108 -18.51 -17.59 8.39
N SER A 109 -19.32 -17.19 7.40
CA SER A 109 -18.85 -16.61 6.13
C SER A 109 -18.52 -15.11 6.20
N ASN A 110 -19.00 -14.38 7.20
CA ASN A 110 -18.75 -12.94 7.37
C ASN A 110 -17.96 -12.60 8.64
N GLU A 111 -17.68 -13.58 9.49
CA GLU A 111 -17.00 -13.42 10.78
C GLU A 111 -15.67 -12.65 10.64
N GLU A 112 -14.81 -13.03 9.70
CA GLU A 112 -13.51 -12.37 9.47
C GLU A 112 -13.65 -10.89 9.09
N LYS A 113 -14.71 -10.53 8.38
CA LYS A 113 -14.99 -9.13 7.99
C LYS A 113 -15.35 -8.31 9.23
N TYR A 114 -16.17 -8.87 10.12
CA TYR A 114 -16.50 -8.24 11.40
C TYR A 114 -15.27 -8.12 12.31
N ILE A 115 -14.43 -9.16 12.40
CA ILE A 115 -13.17 -9.12 13.13
C ILE A 115 -12.29 -7.97 12.60
N SER A 116 -12.15 -7.86 11.28
CA SER A 116 -11.35 -6.80 10.64
C SER A 116 -11.92 -5.40 10.92
N ALA A 117 -13.24 -5.25 10.88
CA ALA A 117 -13.91 -3.98 11.21
C ALA A 117 -13.71 -3.60 12.68
N VAL A 118 -13.81 -4.56 13.60
CA VAL A 118 -13.58 -4.33 15.02
C VAL A 118 -12.10 -3.99 15.29
N LYS A 119 -11.14 -4.70 14.66
CA LYS A 119 -9.70 -4.38 14.72
C LYS A 119 -9.44 -2.93 14.30
N TYR A 120 -10.03 -2.50 13.19
CA TYR A 120 -9.94 -1.13 12.71
C TYR A 120 -10.49 -0.11 13.72
N LEU A 121 -11.62 -0.41 14.38
CA LEU A 121 -12.19 0.48 15.39
C LEU A 121 -11.36 0.54 16.69
N ILE A 122 -10.77 -0.59 17.10
CA ILE A 122 -9.92 -0.70 18.29
C ILE A 122 -8.61 0.06 18.11
N ASP A 123 -8.07 0.08 16.89
CA ASP A 123 -6.87 0.83 16.52
C ASP A 123 -5.72 0.59 17.53
N GLY A 124 -5.44 -0.70 17.77
CA GLY A 124 -4.37 -1.16 18.65
C GLY A 124 -4.60 -1.01 20.17
N SER A 125 -5.71 -0.41 20.64
CA SER A 125 -5.98 -0.32 22.08
C SER A 125 -7.46 -0.35 22.43
N ALA A 126 -7.93 -1.48 22.96
CA ALA A 126 -9.32 -1.61 23.39
C ALA A 126 -9.63 -0.66 24.55
N ILE A 127 -8.67 -0.45 25.46
CA ILE A 127 -8.82 0.45 26.61
C ILE A 127 -9.18 1.87 26.21
N LYS A 128 -8.61 2.37 25.11
CA LYS A 128 -8.86 3.73 24.63
C LYS A 128 -10.11 3.82 23.76
N ASN A 129 -10.33 2.81 22.92
CA ASN A 129 -11.25 2.89 21.79
C ASN A 129 -12.51 2.01 21.91
N LEU A 130 -12.75 1.36 23.05
CA LEU A 130 -13.93 0.51 23.23
C LEU A 130 -15.27 1.22 22.95
N GLU A 131 -15.36 2.51 23.25
CA GLU A 131 -16.55 3.35 23.00
C GLU A 131 -16.89 3.47 21.49
N ARG A 132 -15.97 3.07 20.60
CA ARG A 132 -16.21 2.98 19.14
C ARG A 132 -16.94 1.70 18.74
N ILE A 133 -16.93 0.65 19.58
CA ILE A 133 -17.63 -0.62 19.33
C ILE A 133 -18.94 -0.65 20.11
N PHE A 134 -18.87 -0.41 21.42
CA PHE A 134 -20.02 -0.40 22.29
C PHE A 134 -20.22 1.01 22.81
N SER A 135 -21.44 1.51 22.68
CA SER A 135 -21.80 2.78 23.29
C SER A 135 -21.55 2.77 24.81
N ARG A 136 -21.49 3.96 25.40
CA ARG A 136 -21.29 4.11 26.84
C ARG A 136 -22.43 3.48 27.63
N GLU A 137 -23.65 3.59 27.11
CA GLU A 137 -24.88 3.02 27.67
C GLU A 137 -24.77 1.50 27.79
N ILE A 138 -24.40 0.83 26.68
CA ILE A 138 -24.15 -0.61 26.66
C ILE A 138 -23.02 -0.98 27.63
N CYS A 139 -21.92 -0.24 27.61
CA CYS A 139 -20.81 -0.50 28.53
C CYS A 139 -21.24 -0.41 29.99
N VAL A 140 -22.16 0.47 30.37
CA VAL A 140 -22.62 0.60 31.76
C VAL A 140 -23.56 -0.54 32.16
N MET A 141 -24.51 -0.88 31.28
CA MET A 141 -25.54 -1.91 31.50
C MET A 141 -25.00 -3.34 31.49
N TYR A 142 -23.95 -3.58 30.71
CA TYR A 142 -23.39 -4.91 30.54
C TYR A 142 -22.01 -5.07 31.22
N ASN A 143 -21.66 -6.30 31.56
CA ASN A 143 -20.31 -6.73 31.90
C ASN A 143 -20.02 -8.08 31.22
N THR A 144 -18.81 -8.60 31.40
CA THR A 144 -18.41 -9.87 30.77
C THR A 144 -19.23 -11.05 31.28
N ASP A 145 -19.55 -11.09 32.58
CA ASP A 145 -20.00 -12.32 33.24
C ASP A 145 -21.43 -12.23 33.84
N GLY A 146 -22.15 -11.10 33.69
CA GLY A 146 -23.51 -10.91 34.19
C GLY A 146 -23.66 -10.62 35.69
N ILE A 147 -22.59 -10.19 36.36
CA ILE A 147 -22.54 -10.06 37.83
C ILE A 147 -23.08 -8.69 38.29
N CYS A 148 -23.58 -8.60 39.53
CA CYS A 148 -24.08 -7.37 40.17
C CYS A 148 -25.27 -6.71 39.44
N GLY A 149 -26.26 -7.50 39.01
CA GLY A 149 -27.47 -7.00 38.35
C GLY A 149 -27.24 -6.45 36.94
N LYS A 150 -26.07 -6.70 36.35
CA LYS A 150 -25.73 -6.32 34.98
C LYS A 150 -25.95 -7.48 34.02
N LYS A 151 -26.20 -7.16 32.76
CA LYS A 151 -26.35 -8.16 31.71
C LYS A 151 -25.00 -8.71 31.25
N CYS A 152 -24.99 -9.95 30.78
CA CYS A 152 -23.79 -10.68 30.38
C CYS A 152 -23.48 -10.52 28.88
N LEU A 153 -22.31 -9.97 28.52
CA LEU A 153 -21.88 -9.88 27.11
C LEU A 153 -21.53 -11.24 26.50
N LYS A 154 -21.08 -12.21 27.31
CA LYS A 154 -20.79 -13.57 26.82
C LYS A 154 -22.04 -14.29 26.30
N ASN A 155 -23.24 -13.80 26.62
CA ASN A 155 -24.47 -14.33 26.04
C ASN A 155 -24.57 -14.06 24.53
N PHE A 156 -23.93 -12.98 24.04
CA PHE A 156 -23.76 -12.70 22.61
C PHE A 156 -22.48 -13.35 22.13
N LYS A 157 -22.55 -14.67 21.88
CA LYS A 157 -21.38 -15.52 21.63
C LYS A 157 -20.58 -15.04 20.43
N ARG A 158 -21.24 -14.65 19.33
CA ARG A 158 -20.58 -14.23 18.09
C ARG A 158 -19.94 -12.87 18.26
N ILE A 159 -20.67 -11.88 18.79
CA ILE A 159 -20.12 -10.56 19.11
C ILE A 159 -18.93 -10.67 20.07
N TYR A 160 -19.07 -11.45 21.13
CA TYR A 160 -17.99 -11.64 22.10
C TYR A 160 -16.76 -12.28 21.44
N LYS A 161 -16.96 -13.33 20.62
CA LYS A 161 -15.89 -13.99 19.87
C LYS A 161 -15.14 -13.02 18.96
N ILE A 162 -15.84 -12.22 18.15
CA ILE A 162 -15.18 -11.28 17.22
C ILE A 162 -14.39 -10.20 17.96
N VAL A 163 -14.88 -9.72 19.10
CA VAL A 163 -14.19 -8.68 19.89
C VAL A 163 -12.94 -9.26 20.54
N ILE A 164 -13.03 -10.44 21.14
CA ILE A 164 -11.87 -11.10 21.74
C ILE A 164 -10.82 -11.45 20.68
N ALA A 165 -11.23 -11.94 19.51
CA ALA A 165 -10.34 -12.20 18.38
C ALA A 165 -9.70 -10.93 17.83
N ALA A 166 -10.39 -9.79 17.85
CA ALA A 166 -9.81 -8.51 17.46
C ALA A 166 -8.75 -8.02 18.46
N ILE A 167 -8.95 -8.26 19.75
CA ILE A 167 -8.02 -7.82 20.81
C ILE A 167 -6.80 -8.76 20.90
N SER A 168 -6.96 -10.05 20.61
CA SER A 168 -5.86 -11.04 20.71
C SER A 168 -4.67 -10.72 19.81
N ASP A 169 -4.86 -9.97 18.73
CA ASP A 169 -3.77 -9.51 17.85
C ASP A 169 -2.78 -8.58 18.57
N TYR A 170 -3.24 -7.82 19.57
CA TYR A 170 -2.45 -6.78 20.23
C TYR A 170 -2.13 -7.14 21.69
N SER A 171 -2.84 -8.12 22.24
CA SER A 171 -2.77 -8.45 23.67
C SER A 171 -2.84 -9.96 23.90
N PRO A 172 -1.83 -10.56 24.56
CA PRO A 172 -1.84 -11.99 24.85
C PRO A 172 -2.98 -12.38 25.82
N ASN A 173 -3.46 -11.42 26.62
CA ASN A 173 -4.56 -11.61 27.57
C ASN A 173 -5.80 -10.80 27.15
N SER A 174 -6.32 -11.09 25.96
CA SER A 174 -7.43 -10.36 25.33
C SER A 174 -8.66 -10.19 26.23
N GLU A 175 -9.05 -11.22 26.98
CA GLU A 175 -10.18 -11.14 27.91
C GLU A 175 -9.93 -10.20 29.10
N LYS A 176 -8.70 -10.20 29.63
CA LYS A 176 -8.31 -9.30 30.72
C LYS A 176 -8.31 -7.85 30.24
N GLU A 177 -7.79 -7.61 29.03
CA GLU A 177 -7.80 -6.29 28.42
C GLU A 177 -9.21 -5.80 28.12
N PHE A 178 -10.07 -6.66 27.60
CA PHE A 178 -11.47 -6.33 27.36
C PHE A 178 -12.19 -5.93 28.65
N ARG A 179 -12.00 -6.68 29.74
CA ARG A 179 -12.52 -6.32 31.07
C ARG A 179 -11.98 -4.97 31.55
N ALA A 180 -10.69 -4.73 31.40
CA ALA A 180 -10.07 -3.46 31.77
C ALA A 180 -10.65 -2.28 30.97
N ALA A 181 -10.86 -2.46 29.66
CA ALA A 181 -11.48 -1.47 28.80
C ALA A 181 -12.90 -1.11 29.27
N LEU A 182 -13.74 -2.11 29.58
CA LEU A 182 -15.07 -1.89 30.14
C LEU A 182 -15.02 -1.12 31.47
N GLN A 183 -14.07 -1.45 32.35
CA GLN A 183 -13.88 -0.74 33.62
C GLN A 183 -13.50 0.73 33.42
N VAL A 184 -12.61 1.01 32.47
CA VAL A 184 -12.18 2.38 32.14
C VAL A 184 -13.35 3.22 31.61
N VAL A 185 -14.16 2.68 30.69
CA VAL A 185 -15.35 3.36 30.17
C VAL A 185 -16.35 3.66 31.30
N LYS A 186 -16.64 2.66 32.16
CA LYS A 186 -17.51 2.83 33.34
C LYS A 186 -16.97 3.92 34.28
N LYS A 187 -15.68 3.88 34.59
CA LYS A 187 -15.03 4.86 35.48
C LYS A 187 -15.11 6.27 34.92
N ARG A 188 -14.92 6.45 33.60
CA ARG A 188 -15.11 7.74 32.92
C ARG A 188 -16.56 8.22 33.04
N HIS A 189 -17.54 7.35 32.75
CA HIS A 189 -18.96 7.68 32.86
C HIS A 189 -19.34 8.17 34.27
N PHE A 190 -19.02 7.38 35.30
CA PHE A 190 -19.38 7.74 36.68
C PHE A 190 -18.65 9.00 37.18
N ARG A 191 -17.41 9.26 36.75
CA ARG A 191 -16.72 10.52 37.04
C ARG A 191 -17.49 11.73 36.49
N VAL A 192 -18.00 11.63 35.27
CA VAL A 192 -18.79 12.69 34.65
C VAL A 192 -20.12 12.89 35.39
N VAL A 193 -20.86 11.82 35.65
CA VAL A 193 -22.15 11.87 36.37
C VAL A 193 -21.98 12.48 37.76
N CYS A 194 -20.99 12.03 38.53
CA CYS A 194 -20.73 12.58 39.86
C CYS A 194 -20.35 14.07 39.82
N SER A 195 -19.58 14.50 38.80
CA SER A 195 -19.19 15.90 38.66
C SER A 195 -20.39 16.78 38.28
N GLN A 196 -21.29 16.28 37.43
CA GLN A 196 -22.52 16.99 37.07
C GLN A 196 -23.47 17.15 38.26
N ASN A 197 -23.59 16.12 39.10
CA ASN A 197 -24.43 16.18 40.30
C ASN A 197 -23.89 17.17 41.35
N LYS A 198 -22.57 17.35 41.44
CA LYS A 198 -21.96 18.37 42.31
C LYS A 198 -22.23 19.80 41.86
N ASN A 199 -22.46 20.03 40.57
CA ASN A 199 -22.73 21.37 40.03
C ASN A 199 -24.23 21.73 39.99
N LYS A 200 -25.11 20.76 40.31
CA LYS A 200 -26.57 20.95 40.35
C LYS A 200 -27.12 21.15 41.76
N ASN A 201 -26.31 20.86 42.78
CA ASN A 201 -26.59 21.13 44.19
C ASN A 201 -25.78 22.35 44.64
#